data_AF-A0A357LPA5-F1
#
_entry.id   AF-A0A357LPA5-F1
#
_cell.length_a   1.000
_cell.length_b   1.000
_cell.length_c   1.000
_cell.angle_alpha   90.00
_cell.angle_beta   90.00
_cell.angle_gamma   90.00
#
_symmetry.space_group_name_H-M   'P 1'
#
loop_
_entity.id
_entity.type
_entity.pdbx_description
1 polymer ?
#
loop_
_entity_poly.entity_id
_entity_poly.type
_entity_poly.pdbx_seq_one_letter_code
_entity_poly.pdbx_strand_id
1 'polypeptide(L)' 'MRRKLIDVQIPFFIPVWRRVVVVALCFGWALLEVTAENTEWAVLAVGIAIYCAHQFFLAFDPKEK' A
#
# COMPACT_ATOMS: atom_id res chain seq x y z
N MET A 1 -15.76 -19.98 4.32
CA MET A 1 -14.48 -19.48 3.77
C MET A 1 -14.72 -18.13 3.08
N ARG A 2 -14.46 -17.00 3.76
CA ARG A 2 -14.46 -15.68 3.11
C ARG A 2 -13.18 -15.57 2.28
N ARG A 3 -13.26 -15.73 0.96
CA ARG A 3 -12.16 -15.36 0.08
C ARG A 3 -12.03 -13.84 0.14
N LYS A 4 -11.01 -13.33 0.82
CA LYS A 4 -10.59 -11.93 0.64
C LYS A 4 -10.11 -11.83 -0.81
N LEU A 5 -10.89 -11.19 -1.68
CA LEU A 5 -10.54 -11.00 -3.10
C LEU A 5 -9.28 -10.14 -3.28
N ILE A 6 -8.90 -9.40 -2.23
CA ILE A 6 -7.72 -8.54 -2.18
C ILE A 6 -6.96 -8.89 -0.90
N ASP A 7 -6.26 -10.02 -0.91
CA ASP A 7 -5.39 -10.42 0.19
C ASP A 7 -3.95 -9.96 -0.08
N VAL A 8 -3.62 -8.79 0.44
CA VAL A 8 -2.28 -8.18 0.33
C VAL A 8 -1.36 -8.67 1.46
N GLN A 9 -1.90 -9.45 2.41
CA GLN A 9 -1.21 -9.92 3.61
C GLN A 9 -0.54 -11.28 3.37
N ILE A 10 0.21 -11.39 2.28
CA ILE A 10 1.01 -12.58 1.97
C ILE A 10 2.25 -12.66 2.88
N PRO A 11 2.82 -13.86 3.15
CA PRO A 11 4.00 -14.03 4.00
C PRO A 11 5.22 -13.20 3.55
N PHE A 12 5.25 -12.78 2.28
CA PHE A 12 6.24 -11.85 1.73
C PHE A 12 6.27 -10.49 2.45
N PHE A 13 5.14 -10.02 2.99
CA PHE A 13 5.02 -8.73 3.69
C PHE A 13 5.14 -8.85 5.22
N ILE A 14 5.46 -10.02 5.78
CA ILE A 14 5.77 -10.16 7.21
C ILE A 14 6.84 -9.15 7.68
N PRO A 15 7.98 -8.98 6.99
CA PRO A 15 8.99 -8.02 7.41
C PRO A 15 8.53 -6.56 7.16
N VAL A 16 8.53 -5.77 8.25
CA VAL A 16 7.98 -4.40 8.28
C VAL A 16 8.63 -3.48 7.24
N TRP A 17 9.94 -3.63 6.96
CA TRP A 17 10.64 -2.80 5.98
C TRP A 17 10.06 -2.92 4.57
N ARG A 18 9.57 -4.09 4.16
CA ARG A 18 8.95 -4.28 2.83
C ARG A 18 7.63 -3.50 2.70
N ARG A 19 6.87 -3.41 3.79
CA ARG A 19 5.65 -2.61 3.83
C ARG A 19 5.95 -1.12 3.71
N VAL A 20 6.95 -0.66 4.47
CA VAL A 20 7.41 0.73 4.42
C VAL A 20 7.89 1.09 3.01
N VAL A 21 8.70 0.22 2.39
CA VAL A 21 9.21 0.43 1.02
C VAL A 21 8.07 0.53 0.01
N VAL A 22 7.07 -0.35 0.05
CA VAL A 22 5.93 -0.30 -0.89
C VAL A 22 5.10 0.97 -0.70
N VAL A 23 4.78 1.32 0.55
CA VAL A 23 4.02 2.56 0.83
C VAL A 23 4.82 3.78 0.39
N ALA A 24 6.11 3.85 0.69
CA ALA A 24 6.99 4.94 0.29
C ALA A 24 7.12 5.04 -1.23
N LEU A 25 7.19 3.92 -1.94
CA LEU A 25 7.25 3.91 -3.40
C LEU A 25 5.96 4.47 -4.02
N CYS A 26 4.78 4.04 -3.55
CA CYS A 26 3.50 4.58 -4.04
C CYS A 26 3.34 6.07 -3.70
N PHE A 27 3.77 6.49 -2.51
CA PHE A 27 3.68 7.89 -2.10
C PHE A 27 4.67 8.77 -2.88
N GLY A 28 5.89 8.28 -3.12
CA GLY A 28 6.87 8.93 -3.97
C GLY A 28 6.39 9.05 -5.41
N TRP A 29 5.76 7.99 -5.95
CA TRP A 29 5.16 8.03 -7.29
C TRP A 29 4.04 9.06 -7.39
N ALA A 30 3.16 9.11 -6.39
CA ALA A 30 2.11 10.12 -6.34
C ALA A 30 2.70 11.55 -6.34
N LEU A 31 3.79 11.78 -5.61
CA LEU A 31 4.46 13.08 -5.57
C LEU A 31 5.07 13.47 -6.93
N LEU A 32 5.66 12.51 -7.64
CA LEU A 32 6.18 12.72 -9.00
C LEU A 32 5.04 13.06 -9.98
N GLU A 33 3.90 12.36 -9.89
CA GLU A 33 2.75 12.63 -10.74
C GLU A 33 2.12 14.02 -10.47
N VAL A 34 2.13 14.48 -9.21
CA VAL A 34 1.75 15.87 -8.88
C VAL A 34 2.68 16.86 -9.57
N THR A 35 3.99 16.58 -9.64
CA THR A 35 4.93 17.44 -10.37
C THR A 35 4.79 17.35 -11.89
N ALA A 36 4.21 16.27 -12.41
CA ALA A 36 3.96 16.05 -13.83
C ALA A 36 2.59 16.58 -14.31
N GLU A 37 1.90 17.38 -13.48
CA GLU A 37 0.56 17.95 -13.72
C GLU A 37 -0.58 16.91 -13.89
N ASN A 38 -0.28 15.62 -13.68
CA ASN A 38 -1.21 14.50 -13.80
C ASN A 38 -1.96 14.27 -12.48
N THR A 39 -2.82 15.22 -12.12
CA THR A 39 -3.53 15.21 -10.82
C THR A 39 -4.46 14.00 -10.66
N GLU A 40 -5.11 13.55 -11.73
CA GLU A 40 -6.01 12.38 -11.70
C GLU A 40 -5.27 11.11 -11.27
N TRP A 41 -4.08 10.89 -11.82
CA TRP A 41 -3.24 9.73 -11.50
C TRP A 41 -2.58 9.86 -10.13
N ALA A 42 -2.20 11.08 -9.73
CA ALA A 42 -1.70 11.36 -8.40
C ALA A 42 -2.71 11.00 -7.31
N VAL A 43 -4.00 11.35 -7.49
CA VAL A 43 -5.06 11.03 -6.52
C VAL A 43 -5.28 9.53 -6.41
N LEU A 44 -5.28 8.80 -7.53
CA LEU A 44 -5.38 7.34 -7.53
C LEU A 44 -4.18 6.70 -6.81
N ALA A 45 -2.96 7.15 -7.12
CA ALA A 45 -1.74 6.65 -6.49
C ALA A 45 -1.72 6.92 -4.97
N VAL A 46 -2.16 8.10 -4.53
CA VAL A 46 -2.33 8.42 -3.10
C VAL A 46 -3.37 7.53 -2.46
N GLY A 47 -4.52 7.29 -3.11
CA GLY A 47 -5.55 6.41 -2.59
C GLY A 47 -5.05 4.98 -2.38
N ILE A 48 -4.28 4.47 -3.33
CA ILE A 48 -3.63 3.15 -3.23
C ILE A 48 -2.58 3.16 -2.11
N ALA A 49 -1.76 4.20 -2.00
CA ALA A 49 -0.75 4.32 -0.95
C ALA A 49 -1.38 4.29 0.45
N ILE A 50 -2.49 5.02 0.65
CA ILE A 50 -3.25 5.05 1.89
C ILE A 50 -3.89 3.69 2.18
N TYR A 51 -4.47 3.03 1.16
CA TYR A 51 -5.05 1.70 1.32
C TYR A 51 -3.99 0.66 1.73
N CYS A 52 -2.83 0.67 1.06
CA CYS A 52 -1.69 -0.17 1.42
C CYS A 52 -1.21 0.14 2.83
N ALA A 53 -1.05 1.41 3.21
CA ALA A 53 -0.66 1.80 4.56
C ALA A 53 -1.69 1.30 5.61
N HIS A 54 -2.98 1.44 5.33
CA HIS A 54 -4.03 0.95 6.21
C HIS A 54 -3.99 -0.58 6.36
N GLN A 55 -3.85 -1.33 5.26
CA GLN A 55 -3.76 -2.79 5.31
C GLN A 55 -2.49 -3.29 6.01
N PHE A 56 -1.37 -2.59 5.84
CA PHE A 56 -0.06 -3.00 6.32
C PHE A 56 0.27 -2.57 7.75
N PHE A 57 -0.35 -1.49 8.25
CA PHE A 57 -0.07 -0.95 9.59
C PHE A 57 -1.28 -1.00 10.53
N LEU A 58 -2.50 -0.71 10.05
CA LEU A 58 -3.70 -0.61 10.90
C LEU A 58 -4.49 -1.92 10.97
N ALA A 59 -4.68 -2.59 9.83
CA ALA A 59 -5.41 -3.85 9.73
C ALA A 59 -4.48 -5.07 9.68
N PHE A 60 -3.20 -4.89 9.99
CA PHE A 60 -2.23 -5.97 9.92
C PHE A 60 -2.43 -6.96 11.06
N ASP A 61 -3.20 -8.00 10.77
CA ASP A 61 -3.32 -9.20 11.59
C ASP A 61 -2.38 -10.27 10.99
N PRO A 62 -1.20 -10.53 11.58
CA PRO A 62 -0.37 -11.66 11.19
C PRO A 62 -1.10 -12.93 11.59
N LYS A 63 -1.86 -13.51 10.65
CA LYS A 63 -2.31 -14.87 10.80
C LYS A 63 -1.10 -15.79 10.70
N GLU A 64 -0.74 -16.26 11.88
CA GLU A 64 0.22 -17.31 12.22
C GLU A 64 1.70 -16.91 12.29
N LYS A 65 2.26 -17.26 13.44
CA LYS A 65 3.68 -17.23 13.82
C LYS A 65 4.39 -18.43 13.22
#